data_AF-C4J9F9-F1
#
_entry.id   AF-C4J9F9-F1
#
_cell.length_a   1.000
_cell.length_b   1.000
_cell.length_c   1.000
_cell.angle_alpha   90.00
_cell.angle_beta   90.00
_cell.angle_gamma   90.00
#
_symmetry.space_group_name_H-M   'P 1'
#
loop_
_entity.id
_entity.type
_entity.pdbx_description
1 polymer ?
#
loop_
_entity_poly.entity_id
_entity_poly.type
_entity_poly.pdbx_seq_one_letter_code
_entity_poly.pdbx_strand_id
1 'polypeptide(L)'
;MAYAAAVTLRRVVLVSAALRLALVVFGEWQDAHLEVRYTDVDYLVFSDAAASLATGGSPFARATYRYSPILAFLLVPNSLLHAAWGKLLFSAADLLVGLFINTILELRGIPEKMRMWSVVAWLFNPFTFTIGTRGNCEPIVCAVILWILICLMKGVSSESLMLFVQLLLPLLSCYGGM
;
A
#
# COMPACT_ATOMS: atom_id res chain seq x y z
N MET A 1 38.04 -1.45 -16.04
CA MET A 1 37.05 -0.36 -16.00
C MET A 1 35.67 -0.98 -15.97
N ALA A 2 35.14 -1.23 -14.77
CA ALA A 2 33.79 -1.76 -14.62
C ALA A 2 32.80 -0.61 -14.79
N TYR A 3 31.90 -0.73 -15.77
CA TYR A 3 30.74 0.15 -15.88
C TYR A 3 29.95 0.03 -14.58
N ALA A 4 30.11 0.99 -13.66
CA ALA A 4 29.19 1.14 -12.55
C ALA A 4 27.82 1.40 -13.18
N ALA A 5 26.98 0.37 -13.20
CA ALA A 5 25.68 0.44 -13.85
C ALA A 5 24.89 1.57 -13.18
N ALA A 6 24.60 2.64 -13.91
CA ALA A 6 23.89 3.79 -13.36
C ALA A 6 22.62 3.29 -12.64
N VAL A 7 22.46 3.72 -11.38
CA VAL A 7 21.28 3.39 -10.58
C VAL A 7 20.11 4.18 -11.16
N THR A 8 19.22 3.49 -11.86
CA THR A 8 18.03 4.10 -12.45
C THR A 8 16.81 3.82 -11.56
N LEU A 9 15.85 4.75 -11.58
CA LEU A 9 14.60 4.62 -10.81
C LEU A 9 13.89 3.30 -11.13
N ARG A 10 13.87 2.92 -12.42
CA ARG A 10 13.28 1.65 -12.88
C ARG A 10 13.95 0.44 -12.23
N ARG A 11 15.29 0.41 -12.14
CA ARG A 11 16.01 -0.71 -11.49
C ARG A 11 15.72 -0.75 -9.99
N VAL A 12 15.74 0.40 -9.33
CA VAL A 12 15.42 0.54 -7.90
C VAL A 12 14.03 -0.02 -7.61
N VAL A 13 13.02 0.38 -8.38
CA VAL A 13 11.64 -0.10 -8.23
C VAL A 13 11.51 -1.59 -8.54
N LEU A 14 12.17 -2.11 -9.59
CA LEU A 14 12.12 -3.53 -9.93
C LEU A 14 12.76 -4.42 -8.84
N VAL A 15 13.92 -4.02 -8.32
CA VAL A 15 14.58 -4.75 -7.22
C VAL A 15 13.73 -4.70 -5.96
N SER A 16 13.15 -3.53 -5.66
CA SER A 16 12.23 -3.33 -4.55
C SER A 16 10.93 -4.16 -4.66
N ALA A 17 10.40 -4.31 -5.87
CA ALA A 17 9.24 -5.16 -6.16
C ALA A 17 9.59 -6.64 -5.99
N ALA A 18 10.73 -7.09 -6.51
CA ALA A 18 11.21 -8.46 -6.33
C ALA A 18 11.42 -8.79 -4.83
N LEU A 19 11.99 -7.85 -4.06
CA LEU A 19 12.12 -7.99 -2.61
C LEU A 19 10.74 -8.19 -1.94
N ARG A 20 9.74 -7.36 -2.27
CA ARG A 20 8.38 -7.49 -1.71
C ARG A 20 7.74 -8.83 -2.07
N LEU A 21 7.87 -9.27 -3.31
CA LEU A 21 7.38 -10.59 -3.73
C LEU A 21 8.05 -11.72 -2.94
N ALA A 22 9.38 -11.66 -2.78
CA ALA A 22 10.11 -12.64 -1.99
C ALA A 22 9.65 -12.66 -0.53
N LEU A 23 9.41 -11.49 0.07
CA LEU A 23 8.90 -11.37 1.44
C LEU A 23 7.46 -11.87 1.60
N VAL A 24 6.58 -11.65 0.61
CA VAL A 24 5.22 -12.20 0.63
C VAL A 24 5.28 -13.73 0.57
N VAL A 25 6.09 -14.30 -0.33
CA VAL A 25 6.29 -15.76 -0.43
C VAL A 25 6.88 -16.31 0.86
N PHE A 26 7.90 -15.65 1.41
CA PHE A 26 8.49 -16.02 2.69
C PHE A 26 7.49 -15.94 3.83
N GLY A 27 6.63 -14.92 3.85
CA GLY A 27 5.59 -14.74 4.85
C GLY A 27 4.56 -15.87 4.85
N GLU A 28 4.09 -16.29 3.66
CA GLU A 28 3.21 -17.46 3.52
C GLU A 28 3.89 -18.74 4.02
N TRP A 29 5.17 -18.92 3.67
CA TRP A 29 5.94 -20.06 4.15
C TRP A 29 6.11 -20.02 5.67
N GLN A 30 6.47 -18.88 6.25
CA GLN A 30 6.63 -18.69 7.69
C GLN A 30 5.31 -18.98 8.42
N ASP A 31 4.19 -18.47 7.94
CA ASP A 31 2.87 -18.69 8.53
C ASP A 31 2.45 -20.17 8.50
N ALA A 32 2.95 -20.96 7.55
CA ALA A 32 2.66 -22.38 7.47
C ALA A 32 3.57 -23.24 8.37
N HIS A 33 4.77 -22.77 8.72
CA HIS A 33 5.79 -23.60 9.39
C HIS A 33 6.16 -23.15 10.81
N LEU A 34 5.93 -21.88 11.16
CA LEU A 34 6.32 -21.30 12.45
C LEU A 34 5.10 -20.89 13.27
N GLU A 35 5.24 -20.93 14.60
CA GLU A 35 4.18 -20.50 15.53
C GLU A 35 3.96 -18.98 15.44
N VAL A 36 5.04 -18.21 15.32
CA VAL A 36 4.99 -16.75 15.19
C VAL A 36 4.68 -16.37 13.74
N ARG A 37 3.49 -15.80 13.55
CA ARG A 37 3.00 -15.36 12.25
C ARG A 37 3.75 -14.14 11.73
N TYR A 38 4.07 -14.18 10.44
CA TYR A 38 4.49 -13.03 9.66
C TYR A 38 3.30 -12.12 9.36
N THR A 39 2.16 -12.69 8.97
CA THR A 39 0.96 -11.91 8.62
C THR A 39 0.47 -11.05 9.78
N ASP A 40 0.09 -9.81 9.46
CA ASP A 40 -0.53 -8.90 10.40
C ASP A 40 -1.93 -9.42 10.79
N VAL A 41 -2.29 -9.29 12.07
CA VAL A 41 -3.59 -9.73 12.58
C VAL A 41 -4.73 -8.97 11.89
N ASP A 42 -4.51 -7.70 11.54
CA ASP A 42 -5.51 -6.88 10.87
C ASP A 42 -5.82 -7.41 9.45
N TYR A 43 -4.87 -8.10 8.80
CA TYR A 43 -5.09 -8.70 7.49
C TYR A 43 -6.16 -9.78 7.49
N LEU A 44 -6.28 -10.53 8.59
CA LEU A 44 -7.34 -11.53 8.78
C LEU A 44 -8.69 -10.84 8.99
N VAL A 45 -8.70 -9.71 9.70
CA VAL A 45 -9.91 -8.88 9.88
C VAL A 45 -10.41 -8.37 8.54
N PHE A 46 -9.51 -7.92 7.67
CA PHE A 46 -9.88 -7.48 6.32
C PHE A 46 -10.37 -8.62 5.43
N SER A 47 -9.69 -9.77 5.48
CA SER A 47 -10.00 -10.91 4.63
C SER A 47 -11.36 -11.53 4.96
N ASP A 48 -11.74 -11.59 6.24
CA ASP A 48 -13.06 -12.09 6.65
C ASP A 48 -14.18 -11.13 6.24
N ALA A 49 -13.95 -9.81 6.34
CA ALA A 49 -14.92 -8.82 5.86
C ALA A 49 -15.08 -8.88 4.32
N ALA A 50 -13.99 -9.09 3.60
CA ALA A 50 -14.00 -9.33 2.16
C ALA A 50 -14.73 -10.63 1.78
N ALA A 51 -14.55 -11.71 2.56
CA ALA A 51 -15.28 -12.96 2.37
C ALA A 51 -16.78 -12.80 2.61
N SER A 52 -17.17 -12.04 3.65
CA SER A 52 -18.58 -11.67 3.90
C SER A 52 -19.18 -10.96 2.69
N LEU A 53 -18.49 -9.94 2.16
CA LEU A 53 -18.91 -9.23 0.94
C LEU A 53 -19.05 -10.15 -0.28
N ALA A 54 -18.11 -11.10 -0.46
CA ALA A 54 -18.15 -12.06 -1.57
C ALA A 54 -19.39 -12.95 -1.54
N THR A 55 -19.96 -13.19 -0.36
CA THR A 55 -21.22 -13.95 -0.16
C THR A 55 -22.48 -13.07 -0.16
N GLY A 56 -22.36 -11.77 -0.44
CA GLY A 56 -23.47 -10.80 -0.41
C GLY A 56 -23.79 -10.25 0.97
N GLY A 57 -22.95 -10.50 1.97
CA GLY A 57 -23.07 -9.96 3.33
C GLY A 57 -22.50 -8.55 3.48
N SER A 58 -22.54 -8.04 4.71
CA SER A 58 -21.93 -6.74 5.07
C SER A 58 -20.51 -6.94 5.60
N PRO A 59 -19.54 -6.05 5.29
CA PRO A 59 -18.20 -6.10 5.89
C PRO A 59 -18.25 -5.83 7.40
N PHE A 60 -19.27 -5.12 7.87
CA PHE A 60 -19.52 -4.84 9.28
C PHE A 60 -20.26 -5.97 10.02
N ALA A 61 -20.59 -7.07 9.34
CA ALA A 61 -21.14 -8.25 10.01
C ALA A 61 -20.16 -8.81 11.06
N ARG A 62 -18.85 -8.54 10.90
CA ARG A 62 -17.84 -8.80 11.91
C ARG A 62 -17.70 -7.60 12.85
N ALA A 63 -17.98 -7.81 14.14
CA ALA A 63 -17.91 -6.76 15.15
C ALA A 63 -16.54 -6.08 15.30
N THR A 64 -15.45 -6.77 14.94
CA THR A 64 -14.08 -6.21 15.02
C THR A 64 -13.64 -5.47 13.75
N TYR A 65 -14.47 -5.42 12.70
CA TYR A 65 -14.14 -4.69 11.47
C TYR A 65 -14.41 -3.20 11.65
N ARG A 66 -13.32 -2.42 11.73
CA ARG A 66 -13.35 -0.96 12.00
C ARG A 66 -12.82 -0.11 10.84
N TYR A 67 -12.63 -0.72 9.67
CA TYR A 67 -11.98 -0.11 8.53
C TYR A 67 -13.01 0.29 7.48
N SER A 68 -12.57 1.03 6.47
CA SER A 68 -13.40 1.42 5.34
C SER A 68 -14.08 0.23 4.65
N PRO A 69 -15.37 0.28 4.30
CA PRO A 69 -15.99 -0.73 3.43
C PRO A 69 -15.26 -0.91 2.10
N ILE A 70 -14.71 0.17 1.55
CA ILE A 70 -13.99 0.15 0.28
C ILE A 70 -12.76 -0.76 0.37
N LEU A 71 -12.08 -0.77 1.52
CA LEU A 71 -10.95 -1.68 1.75
C LEU A 71 -11.40 -3.15 1.65
N ALA A 72 -12.51 -3.52 2.28
CA ALA A 72 -13.05 -4.88 2.18
C ALA A 72 -13.43 -5.23 0.73
N PHE A 73 -14.01 -4.29 -0.03
CA PHE A 73 -14.31 -4.50 -1.46
C PHE A 73 -13.05 -4.75 -2.30
N LEU A 74 -11.98 -3.97 -2.09
CA LEU A 74 -10.70 -4.15 -2.79
C LEU A 74 -10.05 -5.51 -2.51
N LEU A 75 -10.40 -6.11 -1.37
CA LEU A 75 -9.86 -7.39 -0.90
C LEU A 75 -10.78 -8.57 -1.16
N VAL A 76 -11.95 -8.38 -1.79
CA VAL A 76 -12.81 -9.51 -2.23
C VAL A 76 -12.02 -10.57 -3.02
N PRO A 77 -11.02 -10.23 -3.87
CA PRO A 77 -10.22 -11.26 -4.52
C PRO A 77 -9.34 -12.10 -3.58
N ASN A 78 -9.19 -11.75 -2.29
CA ASN A 78 -8.53 -12.62 -1.30
C ASN A 78 -9.24 -13.97 -1.19
N SER A 79 -10.58 -13.98 -1.22
CA SER A 79 -11.39 -15.21 -1.13
C SER A 79 -11.65 -15.86 -2.48
N LEU A 80 -11.65 -15.08 -3.57
CA LEU A 80 -11.96 -15.57 -4.92
C LEU A 80 -10.74 -16.05 -5.71
N LEU A 81 -9.57 -15.43 -5.53
CA LEU A 81 -8.35 -15.72 -6.30
C LEU A 81 -7.27 -16.36 -5.42
N HIS A 82 -6.79 -15.62 -4.41
CA HIS A 82 -5.71 -16.09 -3.55
C HIS A 82 -5.60 -15.23 -2.28
N ALA A 83 -5.38 -15.86 -1.12
CA ALA A 83 -5.29 -15.18 0.18
C ALA A 83 -4.22 -14.07 0.23
N ALA A 84 -3.15 -14.19 -0.56
CA ALA A 84 -2.08 -13.18 -0.65
C ALA A 84 -2.39 -11.96 -1.54
N TRP A 85 -3.56 -11.90 -2.20
CA TRP A 85 -3.91 -10.80 -3.11
C TRP A 85 -3.75 -9.42 -2.47
N GLY A 86 -4.31 -9.23 -1.27
CA GLY A 86 -4.19 -7.97 -0.54
C GLY A 86 -2.76 -7.59 -0.20
N LYS A 87 -1.90 -8.55 0.18
CA LYS A 87 -0.47 -8.29 0.41
C LYS A 87 0.23 -7.78 -0.85
N LEU A 88 -0.14 -8.29 -2.02
CA LEU A 88 0.37 -7.81 -3.30
C LEU A 88 -0.14 -6.41 -3.62
N LEU A 89 -1.43 -6.14 -3.37
CA LEU A 89 -2.03 -4.83 -3.55
C LEU A 89 -1.36 -3.76 -2.66
N PHE A 90 -1.17 -4.06 -1.37
CA PHE A 90 -0.50 -3.15 -0.44
C PHE A 90 0.97 -2.95 -0.77
N SER A 91 1.66 -4.01 -1.20
CA SER A 91 3.04 -3.92 -1.69
C SER A 91 3.14 -3.04 -2.95
N ALA A 92 2.17 -3.11 -3.86
CA ALA A 92 2.12 -2.26 -5.04
C ALA A 92 1.86 -0.79 -4.66
N ALA A 93 0.98 -0.53 -3.69
CA ALA A 93 0.77 0.82 -3.17
C ALA A 93 2.04 1.40 -2.55
N ASP A 94 2.82 0.61 -1.81
CA ASP A 94 4.10 1.05 -1.25
C ASP A 94 5.15 1.39 -2.32
N LEU A 95 5.16 0.68 -3.45
CA LEU A 95 5.98 1.06 -4.60
C LEU A 95 5.53 2.40 -5.20
N LEU A 96 4.22 2.65 -5.27
CA LEU A 96 3.67 3.94 -5.71
C LEU A 96 4.07 5.08 -4.78
N VAL A 97 4.13 4.86 -3.47
CA VAL A 97 4.63 5.86 -2.52
C VAL A 97 6.05 6.30 -2.88
N GLY A 98 6.95 5.36 -3.20
CA GLY A 98 8.30 5.68 -3.68
C GLY A 98 8.30 6.53 -4.96
N LEU A 99 7.43 6.22 -5.92
CA LEU A 99 7.28 7.00 -7.15
C LEU A 99 6.72 8.41 -6.90
N PHE A 100 5.78 8.54 -5.98
CA PHE A 100 5.22 9.83 -5.58
C PHE A 100 6.23 10.70 -4.83
N ILE A 101 7.07 10.10 -3.96
CA ILE A 101 8.20 10.82 -3.34
C ILE A 101 9.12 11.40 -4.42
N ASN A 102 9.50 10.61 -5.44
CA ASN A 102 10.31 11.11 -6.54
C ASN A 102 9.63 12.28 -7.27
N THR A 103 8.33 12.16 -7.53
CA THR A 103 7.53 13.15 -8.26
C THR A 103 7.41 14.46 -7.48
N ILE A 104 7.12 14.39 -6.18
CA ILE A 104 7.04 15.57 -5.31
C ILE A 104 8.38 16.29 -5.29
N LEU A 105 9.48 15.57 -5.06
CA LEU A 105 10.80 16.18 -5.02
C LEU A 105 11.21 16.78 -6.37
N GLU A 106 10.77 16.19 -7.49
CA GLU A 106 10.96 16.74 -8.83
C GLU A 106 10.24 18.08 -9.01
N LEU A 107 8.95 18.13 -8.62
CA LEU A 107 8.16 19.37 -8.64
C LEU A 107 8.73 20.45 -7.71
N ARG A 108 9.50 20.08 -6.69
CA ARG A 108 10.22 21.00 -5.79
C ARG A 108 11.59 21.44 -6.33
N GLY A 109 12.00 20.97 -7.51
CA GLY A 109 13.30 21.31 -8.11
C GLY A 109 14.50 20.63 -7.43
N ILE A 110 14.29 19.53 -6.72
CA ILE A 110 15.36 18.81 -6.02
C ILE A 110 16.23 18.02 -7.01
N PRO A 111 17.58 18.07 -6.90
CA PRO A 111 18.47 17.34 -7.79
C PRO A 111 18.21 15.83 -7.81
N GLU A 112 18.31 15.21 -9.00
CA GLU A 112 18.02 13.78 -9.23
C GLU A 112 18.72 12.85 -8.23
N LYS A 113 19.99 13.11 -7.90
CA LYS A 113 20.75 12.31 -6.93
C LYS A 113 20.05 12.23 -5.57
N MET A 114 19.57 13.37 -5.05
CA MET A 114 18.90 13.43 -3.75
C MET A 114 17.53 12.75 -3.83
N ARG A 115 16.79 12.93 -4.93
CA ARG A 115 15.52 12.22 -5.18
C ARG A 115 15.72 10.70 -5.15
N MET A 116 16.74 10.21 -5.86
CA MET A 116 17.06 8.79 -5.92
C MET A 116 17.35 8.22 -4.53
N TRP A 117 18.14 8.91 -3.72
CA TRP A 117 18.43 8.48 -2.34
C TRP A 117 17.17 8.48 -1.46
N SER A 118 16.27 9.46 -1.61
CA SER A 118 14.99 9.45 -0.89
C SER A 118 14.10 8.25 -1.29
N VAL A 119 14.06 7.91 -2.58
CA VAL A 119 13.32 6.72 -3.06
C VAL A 119 13.93 5.43 -2.51
N VAL A 120 15.26 5.30 -2.57
CA VAL A 120 15.97 4.13 -2.01
C VAL A 120 15.72 4.02 -0.51
N ALA A 121 15.82 5.13 0.22
CA ALA A 121 15.56 5.18 1.65
C ALA A 121 14.13 4.77 1.99
N TRP A 122 13.13 5.12 1.19
CA TRP A 122 11.76 4.64 1.39
C TRP A 122 11.60 3.16 1.04
N LEU A 123 12.02 2.75 -0.15
CA LEU A 123 11.71 1.44 -0.72
C LEU A 123 12.47 0.28 -0.06
N PHE A 124 13.64 0.54 0.51
CA PHE A 124 14.49 -0.45 1.16
C PHE A 124 14.56 -0.29 2.68
N ASN A 125 13.70 0.54 3.27
CA ASN A 125 13.57 0.60 4.72
C ASN A 125 12.81 -0.65 5.21
N PRO A 126 13.38 -1.44 6.15
CA PRO A 126 12.74 -2.64 6.67
C PRO A 126 11.38 -2.37 7.32
N PHE A 127 11.15 -1.20 7.88
CA PHE A 127 9.84 -0.86 8.43
C PHE A 127 8.78 -0.68 7.33
N THR A 128 9.10 0.01 6.24
CA THR A 128 8.10 0.33 5.20
C THR A 128 7.73 -0.90 4.37
N PHE A 129 8.73 -1.67 3.90
CA PHE A 129 8.45 -2.82 3.05
C PHE A 129 7.82 -3.98 3.81
N THR A 130 8.00 -4.07 5.13
CA THR A 130 7.35 -5.11 5.94
C THR A 130 5.87 -4.81 6.17
N ILE A 131 5.47 -3.55 6.37
CA ILE A 131 4.06 -3.18 6.60
C ILE A 131 3.14 -3.73 5.49
N GLY A 132 3.44 -3.42 4.23
CA GLY A 132 2.63 -3.88 3.10
C GLY A 132 2.70 -5.39 2.87
N THR A 133 3.88 -5.99 3.01
CA THR A 133 4.07 -7.44 2.78
C THR A 133 3.47 -8.30 3.88
N ARG A 134 3.37 -7.80 5.11
CA ARG A 134 2.63 -8.44 6.22
C ARG A 134 1.12 -8.35 6.06
N GLY A 135 0.61 -7.50 5.16
CA GLY A 135 -0.81 -7.38 4.88
C GLY A 135 -1.48 -6.18 5.52
N ASN A 136 -0.75 -5.12 5.89
CA ASN A 136 -1.38 -3.91 6.41
C ASN A 136 -1.57 -2.85 5.31
N CYS A 137 -2.66 -2.08 5.40
CA CYS A 137 -3.16 -1.19 4.37
C CYS A 137 -2.60 0.25 4.42
N GLU A 138 -1.75 0.61 5.38
CA GLU A 138 -1.17 1.96 5.46
C GLU A 138 -0.50 2.43 4.15
N PRO A 139 0.18 1.58 3.35
CA PRO A 139 0.75 2.04 2.09
C PRO A 139 -0.27 2.62 1.12
N ILE A 140 -1.53 2.13 1.13
CA ILE A 140 -2.61 2.73 0.34
C ILE A 140 -2.91 4.14 0.84
N VAL A 141 -3.04 4.30 2.16
CA VAL A 141 -3.30 5.61 2.80
C VAL A 141 -2.18 6.59 2.47
N CYS A 142 -0.91 6.16 2.60
CA CYS A 142 0.25 6.97 2.24
C CYS A 142 0.24 7.36 0.75
N ALA A 143 -0.05 6.40 -0.16
CA ALA A 143 -0.10 6.67 -1.59
C ALA A 143 -1.18 7.71 -1.94
N VAL A 144 -2.37 7.58 -1.35
CA VAL A 144 -3.47 8.53 -1.52
C VAL A 144 -3.07 9.93 -1.05
N ILE A 145 -2.49 10.07 0.15
CA ILE A 145 -2.08 11.36 0.71
C ILE A 145 -1.03 12.03 -0.18
N LEU A 146 0.00 11.29 -0.61
CA LEU A 146 1.03 11.86 -1.49
C LEU A 146 0.49 12.22 -2.87
N TRP A 147 -0.45 11.43 -3.40
CA TRP A 147 -1.11 11.75 -4.66
C TRP A 147 -1.95 13.04 -4.57
N ILE A 148 -2.70 13.23 -3.47
CA ILE A 148 -3.41 14.49 -3.17
C ILE A 148 -2.43 15.67 -3.15
N LEU A 149 -1.27 15.51 -2.50
CA LEU A 149 -0.22 16.53 -2.47
C LEU A 149 0.31 16.85 -3.87
N ILE A 150 0.52 15.84 -4.73
CA ILE A 150 0.92 16.05 -6.12
C ILE A 150 -0.14 16.84 -6.90
N CYS A 151 -1.43 16.52 -6.72
CA CYS A 151 -2.52 17.25 -7.36
C CYS A 151 -2.54 18.73 -6.94
N LEU A 152 -2.37 19.00 -5.63
CA LEU A 152 -2.26 20.37 -5.11
C LEU A 152 -1.07 21.13 -5.73
N MET A 153 0.10 20.51 -5.80
CA MET A 153 1.30 21.13 -6.36
C MET A 153 1.19 21.43 -7.85
N LYS A 154 0.37 20.68 -8.59
CA LYS A 154 0.10 20.89 -10.02
C LYS A 154 -1.02 21.91 -10.29
N GLY A 155 -1.60 22.50 -9.25
CA GLY A 155 -2.66 23.50 -9.40
C GLY A 155 -4.03 22.93 -9.77
N VAL A 156 -4.30 21.65 -9.46
CA VAL A 156 -5.66 21.10 -9.55
C VAL A 156 -6.56 21.90 -8.61
N SER A 157 -7.74 22.32 -9.07
CA SER A 157 -8.65 23.15 -8.27
C SER A 157 -9.01 22.48 -6.94
N SER A 158 -9.02 23.28 -5.87
CA SER A 158 -9.38 22.83 -4.52
C SER A 158 -10.76 22.17 -4.49
N GLU A 159 -11.69 22.62 -5.34
CA GLU A 159 -13.03 22.04 -5.49
C GLU A 159 -13.01 20.61 -6.03
N SER A 160 -12.22 20.33 -7.07
CA SER A 160 -12.07 18.97 -7.64
C SER A 160 -11.39 18.04 -6.65
N LEU A 161 -10.44 18.57 -5.88
CA LEU A 161 -9.75 17.84 -4.83
C LEU A 161 -10.69 17.55 -3.64
N MET A 162 -11.53 18.50 -3.23
CA MET A 162 -12.52 18.31 -2.16
C MET A 162 -13.57 17.27 -2.52
N LEU A 163 -14.08 17.29 -3.76
CA LEU A 163 -15.01 16.27 -4.26
C LEU A 163 -14.40 14.87 -4.24
N PHE A 164 -13.11 14.77 -4.57
CA PHE A 164 -12.39 13.50 -4.56
C PHE A 164 -11.99 13.05 -3.14
N VAL A 165 -11.58 13.98 -2.28
CA VAL A 165 -11.35 13.72 -0.85
C VAL A 165 -12.64 13.27 -0.18
N GLN A 166 -13.81 13.79 -0.56
CA GLN A 166 -15.11 13.30 -0.09
C GLN A 166 -15.41 11.88 -0.59
N LEU A 167 -15.00 11.53 -1.81
CA LEU A 167 -15.13 10.18 -2.37
C LEU A 167 -14.18 9.16 -1.73
N LEU A 168 -12.98 9.61 -1.33
CA LEU A 168 -11.97 8.80 -0.63
C LEU A 168 -12.06 8.93 0.90
N LEU A 169 -12.86 9.85 1.44
CA LEU A 169 -13.07 10.01 2.88
C LEU A 169 -13.50 8.69 3.52
N PRO A 170 -14.33 7.84 2.88
CA PRO A 170 -14.62 6.53 3.41
C PRO A 170 -13.37 5.65 3.58
N LEU A 171 -12.30 5.81 2.78
CA LEU A 171 -11.02 5.09 2.93
C LEU A 171 -10.19 5.60 4.13
N LEU A 172 -10.39 6.86 4.54
CA LEU A 172 -9.67 7.49 5.65
C LEU A 172 -10.49 7.53 6.96
N SER A 173 -11.81 7.43 6.87
CA SER A 173 -12.73 7.55 7.99
C SER A 173 -12.97 6.18 8.63
N CYS A 174 -12.16 5.87 9.65
CA CYS A 174 -12.34 4.72 10.55
C CYS A 174 -13.40 4.95 11.65
N TYR A 175 -14.41 5.81 11.44
CA TYR A 175 -15.45 6.03 12.43
C TYR A 175 -16.68 5.16 12.16
N GLY A 176 -16.65 3.94 12.71
CA GLY A 176 -17.86 3.22 13.05
C GLY A 176 -18.49 3.91 14.26
N GLY A 177 -19.67 4.50 14.05
CA GLY A 177 -20.53 4.93 15.15
C GLY A 177 -20.91 3.73 16.00
N MET A 178 -20.87 3.93 17.32
CA MET A 178 -21.74 3.24 18.26
C MET A 178 -23.21 3.54 17.93
#